data_AF-X0ZLF7-F1
#
_entry.id   AF-X0ZLF7-F1
#
_cell.length_a   1.000
_cell.length_b   1.000
_cell.length_c   1.000
_cell.angle_alpha   90.00
_cell.angle_beta   90.00
_cell.angle_gamma   90.00
#
_symmetry.space_group_name_H-M   'P 1'
#
loop_
_entity.id
_entity.type
_entity.pdbx_description
1 polymer ?
#
loop_
_entity_poly.entity_id
_entity_poly.type
_entity_poly.pdbx_seq_one_letter_code
_entity_poly.pdbx_strand_id
1 'polypeptide(L)'
;KKFLIYDTPKGELVEELRQSSDGAWRILKFLVETIGDIEKAIWLFENTSCILVRENFEKGSRFVEERGEPQFFVPRSGYQRLAIELMGIENLIYLLVDFPKKVERLMQAIDNSYDSLYEDIISYGKVKIINFGENIDANIVSPPYFEKYC
;
A
#
# COMPACT_ATOMS: atom_id res chain seq x y z
N LYS A 1 -5.67 -22.23 0.15
CA LYS A 1 -5.57 -21.19 1.19
C LYS A 1 -4.09 -20.84 1.36
N LYS A 2 -3.77 -19.58 1.64
CA LYS A 2 -2.41 -19.08 1.88
C LYS A 2 -2.47 -18.15 3.09
N PHE A 3 -1.42 -18.20 3.91
CA PHE A 3 -1.24 -17.28 5.03
C PHE A 3 0.02 -16.46 4.78
N LEU A 4 -0.05 -15.17 5.09
CA LEU A 4 1.10 -14.29 5.18
C LEU A 4 1.20 -13.84 6.63
N ILE A 5 2.37 -14.07 7.23
CA ILE A 5 2.63 -13.76 8.64
C ILE A 5 3.83 -12.82 8.68
N TYR A 6 3.63 -11.66 9.31
CA TYR A 6 4.70 -10.73 9.65
C TYR A 6 4.95 -10.85 11.15
N ASP A 7 6.09 -11.45 11.49
CA ASP A 7 6.56 -11.52 12.87
C ASP A 7 7.33 -10.24 13.20
N THR A 8 6.85 -9.50 14.20
CA THR A 8 7.45 -8.24 14.64
C THR A 8 7.67 -8.26 16.15
N PRO A 9 8.57 -7.43 16.70
CA PRO A 9 8.72 -7.27 18.15
C PRO A 9 7.45 -6.79 18.87
N LYS A 10 6.45 -6.27 18.14
CA LYS A 10 5.14 -5.87 18.68
C LYS A 10 4.09 -6.98 18.63
N GLY A 11 4.44 -8.13 18.07
CA GLY A 11 3.59 -9.29 17.86
C GLY A 11 3.32 -9.55 16.38
N GLU A 12 2.66 -10.67 16.12
CA GLU A 12 2.35 -11.12 14.76
C GLU A 12 1.19 -10.34 14.13
N LEU A 13 1.31 -10.10 12.83
CA LEU A 13 0.23 -9.69 11.93
C LEU A 13 -0.01 -10.82 10.91
N VAL A 14 -1.26 -11.19 10.68
CA VAL A 14 -1.62 -12.36 9.86
C VAL A 14 -2.69 -11.99 8.84
N GLU A 15 -2.38 -12.18 7.57
CA GLU A 15 -3.34 -12.10 6.47
C GLU A 15 -3.69 -13.51 5.97
N GLU A 16 -4.98 -13.79 5.78
CA GLU A 16 -5.46 -15.03 5.16
C GLU A 16 -5.98 -14.74 3.75
N LEU A 17 -5.46 -15.50 2.78
CA LEU A 17 -5.86 -15.45 1.38
C LEU A 17 -6.47 -16.79 0.95
N ARG A 18 -7.52 -16.73 0.12
CA ARG A 18 -8.09 -17.89 -0.56
C ARG A 18 -8.22 -17.62 -2.04
N GLN A 19 -7.90 -18.63 -2.85
CA GLN A 19 -8.14 -18.57 -4.28
C GLN A 19 -9.63 -18.81 -4.57
N SER A 20 -10.26 -17.93 -5.32
CA SER A 20 -11.62 -18.10 -5.84
C SER A 20 -11.64 -19.02 -7.07
N SER A 21 -12.84 -19.39 -7.52
CA SER A 21 -13.04 -20.30 -8.66
C SER A 21 -12.49 -19.77 -9.99
N ASP A 22 -12.31 -18.45 -10.11
CA ASP A 22 -11.68 -17.75 -11.23
C ASP A 22 -10.14 -17.76 -11.17
N GLY A 23 -9.55 -18.40 -10.15
CA GLY A 23 -8.11 -18.45 -9.94
C GLY A 23 -7.52 -17.20 -9.26
N ALA A 24 -8.30 -16.17 -8.97
CA ALA A 24 -7.83 -14.97 -8.30
C ALA A 24 -7.70 -15.18 -6.79
N TRP A 25 -6.76 -14.48 -6.14
CA TRP A 25 -6.65 -14.48 -4.68
C TRP A 25 -7.59 -13.43 -4.08
N ARG A 26 -8.27 -13.80 -2.99
CA ARG A 26 -9.17 -12.95 -2.21
C ARG A 26 -8.71 -12.94 -0.76
N ILE A 27 -8.73 -11.76 -0.15
CA ILE A 27 -8.47 -11.58 1.28
C ILE A 27 -9.69 -12.10 2.04
N LEU A 28 -9.46 -13.02 2.96
CA LEU A 28 -10.47 -13.52 3.91
C LEU A 28 -10.30 -12.92 5.29
N LYS A 29 -9.06 -12.61 5.67
CA LYS A 29 -8.71 -11.93 6.90
C LYS A 29 -7.69 -10.85 6.55
N PHE A 30 -8.02 -9.61 6.89
CA PHE A 30 -7.15 -8.47 6.66
C PHE A 30 -5.99 -8.46 7.66
N LEU A 31 -4.87 -7.86 7.26
CA LEU A 31 -3.67 -7.80 8.10
C LEU A 31 -3.92 -7.00 9.39
N VAL A 32 -4.75 -5.95 9.32
CA VAL A 32 -5.07 -5.03 10.41
C VAL A 32 -6.58 -5.01 10.64
N GLU A 33 -7.03 -5.70 11.69
CA GLU A 33 -8.46 -5.76 12.06
C GLU A 33 -8.76 -5.02 13.36
N THR A 34 -7.76 -4.89 14.25
CA THR A 34 -7.94 -4.31 15.58
C THR A 34 -7.00 -3.14 15.83
N ILE A 35 -7.31 -2.35 16.87
CA ILE A 35 -6.41 -1.28 17.36
C ILE A 35 -5.04 -1.83 17.74
N GLY A 36 -4.98 -3.06 18.29
CA GLY A 36 -3.72 -3.71 18.63
C GLY A 36 -2.87 -4.01 17.39
N ASP A 37 -3.51 -4.31 16.26
CA ASP A 37 -2.82 -4.56 14.99
C ASP A 37 -2.32 -3.26 14.35
N ILE A 38 -2.99 -2.13 14.57
CA ILE A 38 -2.51 -0.81 14.10
C ILE A 38 -1.11 -0.51 14.65
N GLU A 39 -0.88 -0.72 15.95
CA GLU A 39 0.42 -0.44 16.59
C GLU A 39 1.53 -1.35 16.04
N LYS A 40 1.21 -2.61 15.76
CA LYS A 40 2.15 -3.54 15.11
C LYS A 40 2.45 -3.11 13.67
N ALA A 41 1.42 -2.70 12.93
CA ALA A 41 1.54 -2.26 11.55
C ALA A 41 2.34 -0.96 11.43
N ILE A 42 2.16 -0.01 12.35
CA ILE A 42 2.99 1.20 12.43
C ILE A 42 4.45 0.81 12.55
N TRP A 43 4.80 -0.09 13.50
CA TRP A 43 6.17 -0.55 13.64
C TRP A 43 6.69 -1.22 12.36
N LEU A 44 5.88 -2.08 11.72
CA LEU A 44 6.26 -2.73 10.47
C LEU A 44 6.63 -1.71 9.39
N PHE A 45 5.79 -0.70 9.14
CA PHE A 45 6.04 0.29 8.10
C PHE A 45 7.16 1.27 8.45
N GLU A 46 7.29 1.66 9.72
CA GLU A 46 8.43 2.48 10.20
C GLU A 46 9.78 1.75 10.06
N ASN A 47 9.77 0.42 9.97
CA ASN A 47 10.95 -0.43 9.80
C ASN A 47 11.01 -1.08 8.41
N THR A 48 10.23 -0.57 7.46
CA THR A 48 10.23 -1.01 6.05
C THR A 48 10.62 0.16 5.16
N SER A 49 11.39 -0.11 4.11
CA SER A 49 11.72 0.89 3.08
C SER A 49 11.47 0.32 1.70
N CYS A 50 10.83 1.11 0.84
CA CYS A 50 10.70 0.81 -0.57
C CYS A 50 11.85 1.47 -1.35
N ILE A 51 12.42 0.77 -2.34
CA ILE A 51 13.55 1.26 -3.14
C ILE A 51 13.31 1.00 -4.63
N LEU A 52 13.96 1.79 -5.49
CA LEU A 52 13.94 1.54 -6.93
C LEU A 52 15.03 0.53 -7.30
N VAL A 53 14.61 -0.65 -7.77
CA VAL A 53 15.55 -1.60 -8.38
C VAL A 53 15.82 -1.20 -9.82
N ARG A 54 16.88 -0.41 -10.04
CA ARG A 54 17.26 0.14 -11.36
C ARG A 54 17.36 -0.93 -12.45
N GLU A 55 17.91 -2.10 -12.12
CA GLU A 55 18.02 -3.22 -13.06
C GLU A 55 16.65 -3.66 -13.61
N ASN A 56 15.62 -3.67 -12.77
CA ASN A 56 14.26 -4.02 -13.19
C ASN A 56 13.66 -2.95 -14.11
N PHE A 57 13.91 -1.66 -13.83
CA PHE A 57 13.51 -0.58 -14.71
C PHE A 57 14.22 -0.68 -16.08
N GLU A 58 15.53 -0.94 -16.10
CA GLU A 58 16.30 -1.08 -17.34
C GLU A 58 15.86 -2.31 -18.16
N LYS A 59 15.49 -3.41 -17.50
CA LYS A 59 14.85 -4.57 -18.16
C LYS A 59 13.55 -4.15 -18.84
N GLY A 60 12.70 -3.38 -18.17
CA GLY A 60 11.47 -2.83 -18.74
C GLY A 60 11.74 -1.87 -19.91
N SER A 61 12.73 -0.98 -19.78
CA SER A 61 13.14 -0.05 -20.82
C SER A 61 13.62 -0.78 -22.08
N ARG A 62 14.46 -1.82 -21.94
CA ARG A 62 14.87 -2.70 -23.05
C ARG A 62 13.73 -3.54 -23.60
N PHE A 63 12.70 -3.85 -22.82
CA PHE A 63 11.54 -4.56 -23.35
C PHE A 63 10.73 -3.65 -24.27
N VAL A 64 10.51 -2.38 -23.88
CA VAL A 64 9.72 -1.43 -24.68
C VAL A 64 10.52 -0.89 -25.88
N GLU A 65 11.83 -0.66 -25.72
CA GLU A 65 12.73 -0.06 -26.72
C GLU A 65 12.13 1.23 -27.31
N GLU A 66 12.12 1.37 -28.65
CA GLU A 66 11.62 2.54 -29.36
C GLU A 66 10.08 2.58 -29.46
N ARG A 67 9.37 1.57 -28.93
CA ARG A 67 7.90 1.47 -29.02
C ARG A 67 7.16 2.34 -28.00
N GLY A 68 7.87 2.94 -27.04
CA GLY A 68 7.29 3.79 -26.02
C GLY A 68 8.23 4.06 -24.85
N GLU A 69 7.67 4.61 -23.78
CA GLU A 69 8.40 4.90 -22.54
C GLU A 69 8.01 3.88 -21.45
N PRO A 70 8.98 3.26 -20.74
CA PRO A 70 8.68 2.39 -19.60
C PRO A 70 7.93 3.15 -18.50
N GLN A 71 6.93 2.48 -17.93
CA GLN A 71 6.16 2.98 -16.80
C GLN A 71 5.88 1.85 -15.81
N PHE A 72 5.66 2.22 -14.56
CA PHE A 72 5.29 1.27 -13.49
C PHE A 72 4.37 1.95 -12.49
N PHE A 73 3.75 1.12 -11.64
CA PHE A 73 2.95 1.59 -10.52
C PHE A 73 3.83 1.73 -9.28
N VAL A 74 3.76 2.89 -8.61
CA VAL A 74 4.31 3.06 -7.27
C VAL A 74 3.33 2.48 -6.23
N PRO A 75 3.78 2.21 -4.99
CA PRO A 75 2.87 1.80 -3.93
C PRO A 75 1.72 2.79 -3.71
N ARG A 76 0.59 2.26 -3.25
CA ARG A 76 -0.63 3.03 -2.96
C ARG A 76 -0.42 3.99 -1.80
N SER A 77 -1.15 5.11 -1.82
CA SER A 77 -1.22 6.03 -0.68
C SER A 77 -1.68 5.32 0.60
N GLY A 78 -1.36 5.89 1.76
CA GLY A 78 -1.78 5.36 3.06
C GLY A 78 -3.28 5.01 3.10
N TYR A 79 -4.16 5.89 2.60
CA TYR A 79 -5.60 5.61 2.59
C TYR A 79 -5.98 4.43 1.70
N GLN A 80 -5.52 4.40 0.44
CA GLN A 80 -5.86 3.32 -0.49
C GLN A 80 -5.23 1.99 -0.08
N ARG A 81 -4.01 1.99 0.48
CA ARG A 81 -3.36 0.81 1.05
C ARG A 81 -4.22 0.19 2.16
N LEU A 82 -4.74 1.03 3.07
CA LEU A 82 -5.61 0.56 4.14
C LEU A 82 -6.95 0.06 3.61
N ALA A 83 -7.58 0.81 2.72
CA ALA A 83 -8.92 0.51 2.20
C ALA A 83 -8.96 -0.80 1.39
N ILE A 84 -7.91 -1.09 0.61
CA ILE A 84 -7.91 -2.21 -0.35
C ILE A 84 -7.19 -3.43 0.21
N GLU A 85 -6.08 -3.23 0.93
CA GLU A 85 -5.13 -4.32 1.20
C GLU A 85 -5.01 -4.65 2.69
N LEU A 86 -5.04 -3.66 3.59
CA LEU A 86 -4.68 -3.90 4.99
C LEU A 86 -5.85 -3.99 5.96
N MET A 87 -6.96 -3.30 5.71
CA MET A 87 -8.12 -3.25 6.62
C MET A 87 -9.44 -3.61 5.94
N GLY A 88 -9.55 -3.31 4.64
CA GLY A 88 -10.84 -3.28 3.96
C GLY A 88 -11.61 -1.99 4.27
N ILE A 89 -12.45 -1.55 3.33
CA ILE A 89 -13.11 -0.24 3.43
C ILE A 89 -14.00 -0.12 4.68
N GLU A 90 -14.80 -1.14 5.01
CA GLU A 90 -15.72 -1.10 6.15
C GLU A 90 -14.98 -0.91 7.47
N ASN A 91 -13.96 -1.74 7.72
CA ASN A 91 -13.17 -1.66 8.95
C ASN A 91 -12.37 -0.35 9.02
N LEU A 92 -11.83 0.12 7.89
CA LEU A 92 -11.16 1.41 7.81
C LEU A 92 -12.10 2.54 8.25
N ILE A 93 -13.36 2.56 7.79
CA ILE A 93 -14.32 3.59 8.19
C ILE A 93 -14.62 3.52 9.69
N TYR A 94 -14.88 2.34 10.26
CA TYR A 94 -15.12 2.21 11.70
C TYR A 94 -13.92 2.68 12.53
N LEU A 95 -12.70 2.27 12.16
CA LEU A 95 -11.49 2.68 12.87
C LEU A 95 -11.15 4.17 12.68
N LEU A 96 -11.47 4.78 11.54
CA LEU A 96 -11.32 6.22 11.33
C LEU A 96 -12.29 7.02 12.19
N VAL A 97 -13.51 6.52 12.42
CA VAL A 97 -14.49 7.17 13.30
C VAL A 97 -14.06 7.05 14.76
N ASP A 98 -13.69 5.85 15.19
CA ASP A 98 -13.41 5.57 16.60
C ASP A 98 -11.99 6.01 17.04
N PHE A 99 -11.00 5.87 16.15
CA PHE A 99 -9.57 6.10 16.46
C PHE A 99 -8.83 6.87 15.35
N PRO A 100 -9.31 8.04 14.90
CA PRO A 100 -8.80 8.76 13.72
C PRO A 100 -7.28 8.98 13.78
N LYS A 101 -6.78 9.48 14.93
CA LYS A 101 -5.34 9.78 15.10
C LYS A 101 -4.43 8.57 14.95
N LYS A 102 -4.91 7.38 15.35
CA LYS A 102 -4.11 6.14 15.24
C LYS A 102 -4.07 5.66 13.79
N VAL A 103 -5.21 5.75 13.09
CA VAL A 103 -5.28 5.40 11.68
C VAL A 103 -4.46 6.37 10.83
N GLU A 104 -4.58 7.68 11.09
CA GLU A 104 -3.77 8.72 10.43
C GLU A 104 -2.26 8.51 10.67
N ARG A 105 -1.88 8.09 11.89
CA ARG A 105 -0.48 7.74 12.19
C ARG A 105 0.01 6.56 11.37
N LEU A 106 -0.83 5.55 11.16
CA LEU A 106 -0.52 4.41 10.31
C LEU A 106 -0.44 4.80 8.83
N MET A 107 -1.34 5.66 8.33
CA MET A 107 -1.24 6.22 6.97
C MET A 107 0.11 6.92 6.78
N GLN A 108 0.52 7.77 7.73
CA GLN A 108 1.81 8.45 7.67
C GLN A 108 3.00 7.48 7.71
N ALA A 109 2.94 6.42 8.53
CA ALA A 109 4.00 5.41 8.57
C ALA A 109 4.14 4.68 7.22
N ILE A 110 3.00 4.38 6.56
CA ILE A 110 2.97 3.81 5.22
C ILE A 110 3.61 4.76 4.21
N ASP A 111 3.18 6.02 4.17
CA ASP A 111 3.68 6.99 3.19
C ASP A 111 5.19 7.23 3.36
N ASN A 112 5.66 7.40 4.61
CA ASN A 112 7.07 7.58 4.92
C ASN A 112 7.93 6.36 4.51
N SER A 113 7.36 5.15 4.53
CA SER A 113 8.09 3.95 4.10
C SER A 113 8.44 3.97 2.60
N TYR A 114 7.86 4.90 1.84
CA TYR A 114 8.08 5.07 0.41
C TYR A 114 9.04 6.24 0.08
N ASP A 115 9.48 7.03 1.06
CA ASP A 115 10.32 8.22 0.80
C ASP A 115 11.59 7.86 0.02
N SER A 116 12.30 6.79 0.43
CA SER A 116 13.50 6.31 -0.26
C SER A 116 13.25 5.90 -1.71
N LEU A 117 12.06 5.38 -2.04
CA LEU A 117 11.70 5.04 -3.41
C LEU A 117 11.64 6.30 -4.28
N TYR A 118 11.02 7.37 -3.78
CA TYR A 118 10.92 8.62 -4.52
C TYR A 118 12.28 9.32 -4.63
N GLU A 119 13.11 9.29 -3.59
CA GLU A 119 14.49 9.76 -3.65
C GLU A 119 15.31 8.99 -4.69
N ASP A 120 15.17 7.66 -4.76
CA ASP A 120 15.82 6.83 -5.77
C ASP A 120 15.34 7.15 -7.19
N ILE A 121 14.04 7.34 -7.38
CA ILE A 121 13.45 7.72 -8.67
C ILE A 121 14.02 9.05 -9.15
N ILE A 122 14.02 10.06 -8.28
CA ILE A 122 14.54 11.41 -8.58
C ILE A 122 16.03 11.34 -8.89
N SER A 123 16.82 10.70 -8.02
CA SER A 123 18.27 10.61 -8.19
C SER A 123 18.69 9.79 -9.40
N TYR A 124 17.89 8.80 -9.81
CA TYR A 124 18.16 8.02 -11.01
C TYR A 124 17.92 8.80 -12.30
N GLY A 125 16.95 9.72 -12.32
CA GLY A 125 16.76 10.69 -13.40
C GLY A 125 16.32 10.12 -14.76
N LYS A 126 16.04 8.82 -14.86
CA LYS A 126 15.58 8.17 -16.10
C LYS A 126 14.10 7.81 -16.11
N VAL A 127 13.42 7.82 -14.97
CA VAL A 127 11.98 7.52 -14.89
C VAL A 127 11.21 8.75 -15.35
N LYS A 128 10.42 8.62 -16.42
CA LYS A 128 9.64 9.75 -16.97
C LYS A 128 8.15 9.65 -16.67
N ILE A 129 7.64 8.44 -16.42
CA ILE A 129 6.22 8.18 -16.17
C ILE A 129 6.10 7.33 -14.90
N ILE A 130 5.34 7.83 -13.93
CA ILE A 130 4.95 7.12 -12.72
C ILE A 130 3.42 7.03 -12.68
N ASN A 131 2.90 5.89 -12.21
CA ASN A 131 1.47 5.71 -11.96
C ASN A 131 1.24 5.45 -10.48
N PHE A 132 0.37 6.22 -9.82
CA PHE A 132 0.02 5.97 -8.42
C PHE A 132 -0.90 4.76 -8.22
N GLY A 133 -1.62 4.38 -9.28
CA GLY A 133 -2.46 3.18 -9.29
C GLY A 133 -3.71 3.25 -8.41
N GLU A 134 -4.00 4.39 -7.79
CA GLU A 134 -5.13 4.65 -6.88
C GLU A 134 -6.49 4.25 -7.50
N ASN A 135 -7.36 3.64 -6.69
CA ASN A 135 -8.71 3.24 -7.10
C ASN A 135 -9.75 4.13 -6.40
N ILE A 136 -9.62 5.44 -6.58
CA ILE A 136 -10.54 6.42 -6.02
C ILE A 136 -11.78 6.51 -6.90
N ASP A 137 -12.93 6.24 -6.31
CA ASP A 137 -14.23 6.32 -6.97
C ASP A 137 -15.25 6.91 -5.98
N ALA A 138 -16.18 7.73 -6.49
CA ALA A 138 -17.17 8.43 -5.67
C ALA A 138 -18.17 7.49 -4.97
N ASN A 139 -18.30 6.25 -5.41
CA ASN A 139 -19.11 5.22 -4.74
C ASN A 139 -18.38 4.55 -3.57
N ILE A 140 -17.06 4.76 -3.45
CA ILE A 140 -16.20 4.13 -2.43
C ILE A 140 -15.68 5.17 -1.45
N VAL A 141 -15.26 6.34 -1.95
CA VAL A 141 -14.65 7.41 -1.15
C VAL A 141 -15.59 8.61 -1.15
N SER A 142 -16.10 8.96 0.03
CA SER A 142 -16.95 10.14 0.19
C SER A 142 -16.13 11.43 -0.04
N PRO A 143 -16.75 12.53 -0.51
CA PRO A 143 -16.04 13.79 -0.75
C PRO A 143 -15.22 14.29 0.46
N PRO A 144 -15.71 14.23 1.71
CA PRO A 144 -14.91 14.63 2.87
C PRO A 144 -13.66 13.76 3.11
N TYR A 145 -13.72 12.46 2.83
CA TYR A 145 -12.55 11.59 2.95
C TYR A 145 -11.59 11.74 1.79
N PHE A 146 -12.10 12.01 0.58
CA PHE A 146 -11.26 12.35 -0.56
C PHE A 146 -10.46 13.61 -0.26
N GLU A 147 -11.09 14.72 0.12
CA GLU A 147 -10.39 15.99 0.41
C GLU A 147 -9.38 15.89 1.55
N LYS A 148 -9.60 14.97 2.49
CA LYS A 148 -8.75 14.84 3.68
C LYS A 148 -7.59 13.86 3.51
N TYR A 149 -7.79 12.77 2.77
CA TYR A 149 -6.87 11.63 2.76
C TYR A 149 -6.37 11.21 1.37
N CYS A 150 -6.90 11.80 0.29
CA CYS A 150 -6.50 11.50 -1.09
C CYS A 150 -5.93 12.75 -1.77
#